data_AF-I3VZG9-F1
#
_entry.id   AF-I3VZG9-F1
#
_cell.length_a   1.000
_cell.length_b   1.000
_cell.length_c   1.000
_cell.angle_alpha   90.00
_cell.angle_beta   90.00
_cell.angle_gamma   90.00
#
_symmetry.space_group_name_H-M   'P 1'
#
loop_
_entity.id
_entity.type
_entity.pdbx_description
1 polymer ?
#
loop_
_entity_poly.entity_id
_entity_poly.type
_entity_poly.pdbx_seq_one_letter_code
_entity_poly.pdbx_strand_id
1 'polypeptide(L)'
;MGKASRLKGERQQIKVIREPITVTHEPEVPNNWPDGHVGVALTGADQGECIEVTIHGVRHYLHSTTARELSNMLGSRIDEWNGTARAAGFQEV
;
A
#
# COMPACT_ATOMS: atom_id res chain seq x y z
N MET A 1 47.00 28.36 19.86
CA MET A 1 46.20 28.81 18.70
C MET A 1 45.87 27.61 17.83
N GLY A 2 44.74 26.94 18.08
CA GLY A 2 44.35 25.72 17.35
C GLY A 2 43.62 26.05 16.06
N LYS A 3 44.13 25.58 14.91
CA LYS A 3 43.45 25.72 13.62
C LYS A 3 42.47 24.55 13.45
N ALA A 4 41.17 24.83 13.56
CA ALA A 4 40.13 23.86 13.25
C ALA A 4 39.98 23.73 11.73
N SER A 5 40.30 22.54 11.21
CA SER A 5 40.14 22.19 9.80
C SER A 5 38.66 21.89 9.51
N ARG A 6 38.01 22.75 8.71
CA ARG A 6 36.62 22.61 8.30
C ARG A 6 36.55 21.73 7.05
N LEU A 7 36.38 20.42 7.25
CA LEU A 7 36.12 19.50 6.14
C LEU A 7 34.72 19.78 5.57
N LYS A 8 34.68 20.26 4.34
CA LYS A 8 33.48 20.55 3.57
C LYS A 8 32.89 19.21 3.10
N GLY A 9 31.90 18.70 3.83
CA GLY A 9 31.16 17.50 3.44
C GLY A 9 30.40 17.75 2.14
N GLU A 10 30.90 17.21 1.05
CA GLU A 10 30.21 17.15 -0.23
C GLU A 10 28.99 16.23 -0.07
N ARG A 11 27.79 16.81 -0.09
CA ARG A 11 26.54 16.03 -0.14
C ARG A 11 26.50 15.33 -1.48
N GLN A 12 26.89 14.07 -1.53
CA GLN A 12 26.60 13.20 -2.67
C GLN A 12 25.08 13.16 -2.84
N GLN A 13 24.61 13.73 -3.96
CA GLN A 13 23.22 13.60 -4.37
C GLN A 13 22.99 12.12 -4.69
N ILE A 14 22.31 11.41 -3.78
CA ILE A 14 21.85 10.05 -4.03
C ILE A 14 20.81 10.16 -5.15
N LYS A 15 21.21 9.75 -6.35
CA LYS A 15 20.31 9.62 -7.50
C LYS A 15 19.36 8.46 -7.19
N VAL A 16 18.18 8.77 -6.66
CA VAL A 16 17.13 7.76 -6.43
C VAL A 16 16.65 7.30 -7.81
N ILE A 17 17.18 6.16 -8.27
CA ILE A 17 16.67 5.47 -9.44
C ILE A 17 15.35 4.84 -9.00
N ARG A 18 14.23 5.49 -9.31
CA ARG A 18 12.90 4.90 -9.14
C ARG A 18 12.68 3.92 -10.29
N GLU A 19 13.26 2.73 -10.18
CA GLU A 19 12.81 1.62 -11.03
C GLU A 19 11.35 1.34 -10.64
N PRO A 20 10.42 1.24 -11.60
CA PRO A 20 9.07 0.83 -11.30
C PRO A 20 9.14 -0.55 -10.66
N ILE A 21 8.55 -0.70 -9.48
CA ILE A 21 8.43 -2.01 -8.82
C ILE A 21 7.50 -2.82 -9.72
N THR A 22 8.06 -3.66 -10.59
CA THR A 22 7.29 -4.43 -11.59
C THR A 22 6.74 -5.73 -11.04
N VAL A 23 7.03 -6.08 -9.78
CA VAL A 23 6.48 -7.27 -9.14
C VAL A 23 5.17 -6.88 -8.46
N THR A 24 4.08 -6.86 -9.23
CA THR A 24 2.74 -6.89 -8.66
C THR A 24 2.35 -8.35 -8.44
N HIS A 25 1.51 -8.64 -7.44
CA HIS A 25 0.87 -9.95 -7.31
C HIS A 25 -0.25 -10.16 -8.34
N GLU A 26 -0.30 -9.32 -9.38
CA GLU A 26 -1.29 -9.42 -10.45
C GLU A 26 -0.81 -10.46 -11.47
N PRO A 27 -1.67 -11.40 -11.89
CA PRO A 27 -1.35 -12.29 -12.98
C PRO A 27 -1.19 -11.49 -14.29
N GLU A 28 -0.26 -11.91 -15.17
CA GLU A 28 0.00 -11.27 -16.47
C GLU A 28 -1.22 -11.26 -17.41
N VAL A 29 -2.22 -12.09 -17.11
CA VAL A 29 -3.48 -12.20 -17.85
C VAL A 29 -4.67 -11.90 -16.92
N PRO A 30 -5.73 -11.22 -17.41
CA PRO A 30 -6.95 -11.05 -16.65
C PRO A 30 -7.53 -12.42 -16.28
N ASN A 31 -7.34 -12.83 -15.03
CA ASN A 31 -8.14 -13.91 -14.49
C ASN A 31 -9.59 -13.41 -14.49
N ASN A 32 -10.53 -14.21 -14.96
CA ASN A 32 -11.94 -13.87 -14.92
C ASN A 32 -12.42 -14.02 -13.46
N TRP A 33 -12.03 -13.09 -12.58
CA TRP A 33 -12.36 -13.09 -11.15
C TRP A 33 -13.86 -12.85 -10.99
N PRO A 34 -14.67 -13.89 -10.74
CA PRO A 34 -16.13 -13.77 -10.81
C PRO A 34 -16.68 -12.81 -9.74
N ASP A 35 -15.95 -12.62 -8.64
CA ASP A 35 -16.32 -11.75 -7.51
C ASP A 35 -15.50 -10.45 -7.45
N GLY A 36 -14.68 -10.17 -8.46
CA GLY A 36 -13.76 -9.03 -8.50
C GLY A 36 -12.40 -9.28 -7.82
N HIS A 37 -11.52 -8.27 -7.88
CA HIS A 37 -10.15 -8.33 -7.36
C HIS A 37 -10.09 -8.42 -5.83
N VAL A 38 -11.10 -7.82 -5.17
CA VAL A 38 -11.28 -7.81 -3.73
C VAL A 38 -12.78 -8.01 -3.44
N GLY A 39 -13.08 -8.92 -2.52
CA GLY A 39 -14.44 -9.16 -2.01
C GLY A 39 -14.49 -9.09 -0.48
N VAL A 40 -15.65 -8.74 0.08
CA VAL A 40 -15.84 -8.65 1.54
C VAL A 40 -17.17 -9.28 1.93
N ALA A 41 -17.19 -10.10 2.99
CA ALA A 41 -18.38 -10.69 3.57
C ALA A 41 -18.32 -10.72 5.11
N LEU A 42 -19.47 -10.71 5.77
CA LEU A 42 -19.53 -10.93 7.22
C LEU A 42 -19.63 -12.43 7.51
N THR A 43 -18.80 -12.93 8.43
CA THR A 43 -18.95 -14.33 8.87
C THR A 43 -20.11 -14.43 9.86
N GLY A 44 -20.88 -15.51 9.79
CA GLY A 44 -22.04 -15.75 10.67
C GLY A 44 -21.70 -15.78 12.16
N ALA A 45 -22.75 -15.82 12.99
CA ALA A 45 -22.71 -15.63 14.45
C ALA A 45 -21.71 -16.54 15.21
N ASP A 46 -21.33 -17.69 14.64
CA ASP A 46 -20.47 -18.68 15.28
C ASP A 46 -18.97 -18.41 15.10
N GLN A 47 -18.59 -17.46 14.23
CA GLN A 47 -17.20 -17.10 13.93
C GLN A 47 -16.86 -15.71 14.49
N GLY A 48 -17.09 -15.51 15.79
CA GLY A 48 -16.45 -14.48 16.62
C GLY A 48 -16.26 -13.08 16.02
N GLU A 49 -17.28 -12.50 15.38
CA GLU A 49 -17.23 -11.16 14.75
C GLU A 49 -16.08 -10.96 13.74
N CYS A 50 -15.82 -11.96 12.90
CA CYS A 50 -14.85 -11.84 11.83
C CYS A 50 -15.46 -11.24 10.54
N ILE A 51 -14.62 -10.52 9.81
CA ILE A 51 -14.86 -10.02 8.46
C ILE A 51 -14.03 -10.91 7.53
N GLU A 52 -14.69 -11.55 6.57
CA GLU A 52 -14.04 -12.27 5.48
C GLU A 52 -13.64 -11.27 4.40
N VAL A 53 -12.35 -11.20 4.10
CA VAL A 53 -11.80 -10.40 3.01
C VAL A 53 -11.15 -11.35 2.02
N THR A 54 -11.63 -11.34 0.78
CA THR A 54 -11.04 -12.12 -0.31
C THR A 54 -10.14 -11.22 -1.12
N ILE A 55 -8.85 -11.54 -1.20
CA ILE A 55 -7.87 -10.81 -2.00
C ILE A 55 -7.24 -11.81 -2.95
N HIS A 56 -7.30 -11.54 -4.25
CA HIS A 56 -6.78 -12.47 -5.26
C HIS A 56 -7.29 -13.90 -5.06
N GLY A 57 -8.57 -14.07 -4.72
CA GLY A 57 -9.21 -15.39 -4.53
C GLY A 57 -8.79 -16.11 -3.24
N VAL A 58 -7.90 -15.53 -2.44
CA VAL A 58 -7.51 -16.03 -1.12
C VAL A 58 -8.38 -15.37 -0.06
N ARG A 59 -9.03 -16.18 0.78
CA ARG A 59 -9.88 -15.69 1.88
C ARG A 59 -9.06 -15.44 3.13
N HIS A 60 -9.25 -14.28 3.73
CA HIS A 60 -8.67 -13.86 4.99
C HIS A 60 -9.79 -13.59 5.98
N TYR A 61 -9.65 -14.09 7.21
CA TYR A 61 -10.58 -13.80 8.30
C TYR A 61 -9.93 -12.81 9.24
N LEU A 62 -10.49 -11.61 9.33
CA LEU A 62 -9.98 -10.53 10.15
C LEU A 62 -11.00 -10.23 11.24
N HIS A 63 -10.55 -10.15 12.49
CA HIS A 63 -11.37 -9.57 13.54
C HIS A 63 -11.66 -8.10 13.24
N SER A 64 -12.78 -7.59 13.74
CA SER A 64 -13.23 -6.20 13.53
C SER A 64 -12.14 -5.15 13.82
N THR A 65 -11.34 -5.34 14.87
CA THR A 65 -10.22 -4.45 15.21
C THR A 65 -9.09 -4.52 14.18
N THR A 66 -8.70 -5.72 13.76
CA THR A 66 -7.67 -5.91 12.72
C THR A 66 -8.12 -5.35 11.37
N ALA A 67 -9.38 -5.57 11.00
CA ALA A 67 -9.95 -5.03 9.76
C ALA A 67 -9.96 -3.50 9.78
N ARG A 68 -10.28 -2.88 10.93
CA ARG A 68 -10.22 -1.43 11.10
C ARG A 68 -8.80 -0.89 10.92
N GLU A 69 -7.81 -1.50 11.56
CA GLU A 69 -6.41 -1.05 11.42
C GLU A 69 -5.91 -1.22 9.98
N LEU A 70 -6.26 -2.32 9.32
CA LEU A 70 -5.97 -2.50 7.90
C LEU A 70 -6.60 -1.39 7.05
N SER A 71 -7.86 -1.04 7.29
CA SER A 71 -8.55 0.05 6.59
C SER A 71 -7.84 1.40 6.80
N ASN A 72 -7.41 1.70 8.03
CA ASN A 72 -6.67 2.94 8.32
C ASN A 72 -5.34 2.98 7.56
N MET A 73 -4.60 1.87 7.55
CA MET A 73 -3.33 1.77 6.83
C MET A 73 -3.49 1.94 5.33
N LEU A 74 -4.53 1.33 4.74
CA LEU A 74 -4.83 1.44 3.32
C LEU A 74 -5.25 2.88 2.95
N GLY A 75 -6.11 3.52 3.76
CA GLY A 75 -6.49 4.91 3.55
C GLY A 75 -5.29 5.86 3.57
N SER A 76 -4.43 5.73 4.57
CA SER A 76 -3.19 6.50 4.68
C SER A 76 -2.27 6.31 3.46
N ARG A 77 -2.16 5.07 2.97
CA ARG A 77 -1.35 4.77 1.79
C ARG A 77 -1.91 5.39 0.51
N ILE A 78 -3.24 5.36 0.35
CA ILE A 78 -3.92 6.00 -0.78
C ILE A 78 -3.67 7.51 -0.75
N ASP A 79 -3.83 8.16 0.40
CA ASP A 79 -3.57 9.59 0.54
C ASP A 79 -2.13 9.96 0.18
N GLU A 80 -1.14 9.17 0.59
CA GLU A 80 0.27 9.34 0.23
C GLU A 80 0.48 9.26 -1.29
N TRP A 81 -0.08 8.24 -1.93
CA TRP A 81 0.03 8.05 -3.38
C TRP A 81 -0.68 9.15 -4.14
N ASN A 82 -1.88 9.54 -3.72
CA ASN A 82 -2.63 10.62 -4.34
C ASN A 82 -1.92 11.97 -4.17
N GLY A 83 -1.24 12.19 -3.04
CA GLY A 83 -0.35 13.34 -2.86
C GLY A 83 0.79 13.36 -3.86
N THR A 84 1.42 12.20 -4.11
CA THR A 84 2.48 12.04 -5.12
C THR A 84 1.95 12.27 -6.54
N ALA A 85 0.78 11.71 -6.87
CA ALA A 85 0.14 11.86 -8.18
C ALA A 85 -0.27 13.32 -8.44
N ARG A 86 -0.84 14.00 -7.45
CA ARG A 86 -1.17 15.43 -7.52
C ARG A 86 0.07 16.30 -7.73
N ALA A 87 1.17 16.01 -7.03
CA ALA A 87 2.43 16.71 -7.22
C ALA A 87 3.01 16.52 -8.65
N ALA A 88 2.69 15.40 -9.30
CA ALA A 88 3.04 15.12 -10.69
C ALA A 88 2.02 15.68 -11.71
N GLY A 89 0.96 16.35 -11.26
CA GLY A 89 -0.04 17.01 -12.12
C GLY A 89 -1.23 16.15 -12.55
N PHE A 90 -1.40 14.96 -11.97
CA PHE A 90 -2.57 14.11 -12.24
C PHE A 90 -3.76 14.52 -11.35
N GLN A 91 -4.96 14.54 -11.92
CA GLN A 91 -6.22 14.76 -11.19
C GLN A 91 -6.88 13.43 -10.86
N GLU A 92 -7.45 13.31 -9.65
CA GLU A 92 -8.36 12.22 -9.30
C GLU A 92 -9.63 12.29 -10.18
N VAL A 93 -10.13 11.13 -10.59
CA VAL A 93 -11.38 10.95 -11.35
C VAL A 93 -12.57 10.84 -10.41
#